data_AF-A0A196MUC5-F1
#
_entry.id   AF-A0A196MUC5-F1
#
_cell.length_a   1.000
_cell.length_b   1.000
_cell.length_c   1.000
_cell.angle_alpha   90.00
_cell.angle_beta   90.00
_cell.angle_gamma   90.00
#
_symmetry.space_group_name_H-M   'P 1'
#
loop_
_entity.id
_entity.type
_entity.pdbx_description
1 polymer ?
#
loop_
_entity_poly.entity_id
_entity_poly.type
_entity_poly.pdbx_seq_one_letter_code
_entity_poly.pdbx_strand_id
1 'polypeptide(L)'
;MSMGLLFPAALAALAALLVPLIIHIARKSEQQPTDFAGLRWLRARPKPRSRLRFDEWPLLLLRLALLALAALWLAQPVLLGTGDKDPYVAVIPGARVDPARIGDARAHWLAPGFPNIDQAPPTGPLAIASLVRQLDAELPANTPLTIVTPTIIEGADADRLRLSRRVTWQVQPGAMPAPRTAPIPAPRIAIRADTAHAGGLLYLLAAAQSWQPPGKPAALDSGPLTAPMPPIDQPLFWMSSGTLPDAVTRWVDGGGQAILAADMRMPPGETVPIWRDDQGQVLAHARPMGKGRLIRLTRPLVASQIPLLLEADFPTRLRALITAQPTPSRVAAADYAPLTGGRAPDQPPRPLRPMLAVLVALLLLAERWLATRRSRSIAP
;
A
#
# COMPACT_ATOMS: atom_id res chain seq x y z
N MET A 1 -12.41 -18.67 15.61
CA MET A 1 -13.21 -18.18 14.47
C MET A 1 -14.37 -17.39 15.04
N SER A 2 -14.59 -16.17 14.59
CA SER A 2 -15.75 -15.35 14.97
C SER A 2 -16.49 -14.90 13.71
N MET A 3 -17.80 -14.67 13.82
CA MET A 3 -18.58 -14.07 12.73
C MET A 3 -18.77 -12.58 12.99
N GLY A 4 -18.78 -11.79 11.93
CA GLY A 4 -19.08 -10.36 11.96
C GLY A 4 -19.99 -9.95 10.81
N LEU A 5 -20.58 -8.76 10.91
CA LEU A 5 -21.37 -8.12 9.85
C LEU A 5 -20.70 -6.80 9.49
N LEU A 6 -20.34 -6.58 8.22
CA LEU A 6 -19.76 -5.30 7.81
C LEU A 6 -20.83 -4.20 7.72
N PHE A 7 -22.10 -4.57 7.51
CA PHE A 7 -23.20 -3.63 7.44
C PHE A 7 -24.43 -4.09 8.25
N PRO A 8 -24.36 -4.04 9.59
CA PRO A 8 -25.40 -4.59 10.47
C PRO A 8 -26.77 -3.90 10.28
N ALA A 9 -26.79 -2.63 9.84
CA ALA A 9 -28.02 -1.88 9.59
C ALA A 9 -28.91 -2.51 8.49
N ALA A 10 -28.34 -3.27 7.54
CA ALA A 10 -29.12 -3.98 6.53
C ALA A 10 -30.03 -5.07 7.10
N LEU A 11 -29.84 -5.51 8.35
CA LEU A 11 -30.79 -6.40 9.02
C LEU A 11 -32.18 -5.76 9.17
N ALA A 12 -32.31 -4.43 9.09
CA ALA A 12 -33.60 -3.76 9.02
C ALA A 12 -34.44 -4.20 7.80
N ALA A 13 -33.81 -4.70 6.73
CA ALA A 13 -34.52 -5.28 5.58
C ALA A 13 -35.32 -6.54 5.95
N LEU A 14 -35.07 -7.18 7.10
CA LEU A 14 -35.91 -8.27 7.61
C LEU A 14 -37.36 -7.83 7.87
N ALA A 15 -37.63 -6.52 8.00
CA ALA A 15 -39.00 -6.01 8.04
C ALA A 15 -39.82 -6.38 6.78
N ALA A 16 -39.16 -6.60 5.64
CA ALA A 16 -39.82 -7.04 4.41
C ALA A 16 -40.49 -8.42 4.53
N LEU A 17 -40.10 -9.26 5.49
CA LEU A 17 -40.77 -10.54 5.76
C LEU A 17 -42.24 -10.36 6.20
N LEU A 18 -42.60 -9.19 6.73
CA LEU A 18 -43.99 -8.90 7.12
C LEU A 18 -44.93 -8.85 5.90
N VAL A 19 -44.44 -8.40 4.74
CA VAL A 19 -45.26 -8.25 3.52
C VAL A 19 -45.88 -9.58 3.07
N PRO A 20 -45.12 -10.65 2.77
CA PRO A 20 -45.71 -11.92 2.37
C PRO A 20 -46.55 -12.57 3.47
N LEU A 21 -46.21 -12.37 4.75
CA LEU A 21 -46.98 -12.89 5.87
C LEU A 21 -48.37 -12.22 5.95
N ILE A 22 -48.42 -10.88 5.84
CA ILE A 22 -49.67 -10.11 5.82
C ILE A 22 -50.51 -10.49 4.61
N ILE A 23 -49.92 -10.56 3.41
CA ILE A 23 -50.62 -10.96 2.19
C ILE A 23 -51.19 -12.39 2.35
N HIS A 24 -50.42 -13.30 2.95
CA HIS A 24 -50.87 -14.67 3.15
C HIS A 24 -52.06 -14.76 4.11
N ILE A 25 -52.06 -14.00 5.20
CA ILE A 25 -53.18 -13.94 6.16
C ILE A 25 -54.40 -13.21 5.55
N ALA A 26 -54.17 -12.16 4.76
CA ALA A 26 -55.22 -11.37 4.13
C ALA A 26 -55.87 -12.06 2.92
N ARG A 27 -55.24 -13.10 2.37
CA ARG A 27 -55.77 -13.87 1.24
C ARG A 27 -56.98 -14.70 1.67
N LYS A 28 -58.15 -14.06 1.64
CA LYS A 28 -59.44 -14.73 1.75
C LYS A 28 -59.63 -15.60 0.51
N SER A 29 -59.97 -16.88 0.67
CA SER A 29 -60.33 -17.74 -0.46
C SER A 29 -61.59 -17.16 -1.12
N GLU A 30 -61.45 -16.53 -2.28
CA GLU A 30 -62.57 -16.22 -3.17
C GLU A 30 -63.08 -17.56 -3.70
N GLN A 31 -64.00 -18.18 -2.97
CA GLN A 31 -64.78 -19.29 -3.50
C GLN A 31 -65.60 -18.71 -4.65
N GLN A 32 -65.16 -18.92 -5.88
CA GLN A 32 -65.95 -18.59 -7.05
C GLN A 32 -67.16 -19.53 -7.06
N PRO A 33 -68.40 -19.01 -6.85
CA PRO A 33 -69.58 -19.85 -6.89
C PRO A 33 -69.66 -20.44 -8.30
N THR A 34 -69.47 -21.75 -8.41
CA THR A 34 -69.68 -22.45 -9.67
C THR A 34 -71.15 -22.77 -9.76
N ASP A 35 -71.84 -22.25 -10.77
CA ASP A 35 -73.28 -22.47 -10.94
C ASP A 35 -73.53 -23.92 -11.36
N PHE A 36 -73.89 -24.77 -10.39
CA PHE A 36 -74.21 -26.16 -10.63
C PHE A 36 -75.72 -26.30 -10.82
N ALA A 37 -76.13 -26.58 -12.07
CA ALA A 37 -77.53 -26.55 -12.49
C ALA A 37 -78.48 -27.40 -11.61
N GLY A 38 -78.01 -28.52 -11.06
CA GLY A 38 -78.78 -29.41 -10.20
C GLY A 38 -79.01 -28.91 -8.77
N LEU A 39 -78.31 -27.87 -8.32
CA LEU A 39 -78.39 -27.34 -6.96
C LEU A 39 -78.95 -25.91 -6.88
N ARG A 40 -79.30 -25.29 -8.02
CA ARG A 40 -79.77 -23.89 -8.09
C ARG A 40 -81.00 -23.58 -7.23
N TRP A 41 -81.81 -24.59 -6.89
CA TRP A 41 -83.03 -24.47 -6.08
C TRP A 41 -82.80 -24.73 -4.58
N LEU A 42 -81.60 -25.17 -4.19
CA LEU A 42 -81.25 -25.45 -2.80
C LEU A 42 -80.75 -24.15 -2.13
N ARG A 43 -81.51 -23.58 -1.18
CA ARG A 43 -81.06 -22.43 -0.39
C ARG A 43 -80.04 -22.86 0.66
N ALA A 44 -78.76 -22.85 0.31
CA ALA A 44 -77.69 -22.98 1.29
C ALA A 44 -77.56 -21.67 2.10
N ARG A 45 -77.63 -21.76 3.44
CA ARG A 45 -77.15 -20.71 4.37
C ARG A 45 -75.81 -21.16 4.96
N PRO A 46 -74.68 -21.06 4.23
CA PRO A 46 -73.39 -21.45 4.76
C PRO A 46 -73.04 -20.52 5.94
N LYS A 47 -72.85 -21.08 7.13
CA LYS A 47 -72.26 -20.34 8.25
C LYS A 47 -70.78 -20.16 7.95
N PRO A 48 -70.26 -18.92 7.84
CA PRO A 48 -68.85 -18.70 7.59
C PRO A 48 -68.05 -19.18 8.81
N ARG A 49 -67.40 -20.33 8.69
CA ARG A 49 -66.36 -20.76 9.63
C ARG A 49 -65.02 -20.25 9.10
N SER A 50 -64.67 -19.02 9.46
CA SER A 50 -63.32 -18.50 9.22
C SER A 50 -62.33 -19.21 10.16
N ARG A 51 -61.72 -20.28 9.68
CA ARG A 51 -60.51 -20.84 10.29
C ARG A 51 -59.30 -20.38 9.49
N LEU A 52 -58.29 -19.85 10.18
CA LEU A 52 -56.99 -19.55 9.58
C LEU A 52 -56.40 -20.86 9.07
N ARG A 53 -56.40 -21.07 7.75
CA ARG A 53 -55.72 -22.20 7.10
C ARG A 53 -54.52 -21.67 6.33
N PHE A 54 -53.35 -22.19 6.66
CA PHE A 54 -52.10 -21.92 5.96
C PHE A 54 -51.98 -22.86 4.75
N ASP A 55 -52.72 -22.58 3.68
CA ASP A 55 -52.56 -23.32 2.42
C ASP A 55 -51.24 -22.88 1.73
N GLU A 56 -50.50 -23.79 1.07
CA GLU A 56 -49.18 -23.48 0.45
C GLU A 56 -48.04 -23.06 1.42
N TRP A 57 -48.08 -23.46 2.72
CA TRP A 57 -47.04 -23.11 3.71
C TRP A 57 -45.57 -23.40 3.29
N PRO A 58 -45.26 -24.48 2.53
CA PRO A 58 -43.89 -24.69 2.03
C PRO A 58 -43.40 -23.57 1.10
N LEU A 59 -44.28 -22.99 0.27
CA LEU A 59 -43.95 -21.89 -0.62
C LEU A 59 -43.76 -20.57 0.15
N LEU A 60 -44.58 -20.35 1.18
CA LEU A 60 -44.43 -19.21 2.09
C LEU A 60 -43.08 -19.26 2.80
N LEU A 61 -42.72 -20.39 3.40
CA LEU A 61 -41.43 -20.57 4.07
C LEU A 61 -40.26 -20.26 3.14
N LEU A 62 -40.34 -20.71 1.90
CA LEU A 62 -39.28 -20.50 0.92
C LEU A 62 -39.13 -19.03 0.52
N ARG A 63 -40.25 -18.30 0.38
CA ARG A 63 -40.23 -16.84 0.16
C ARG A 63 -39.64 -16.09 1.35
N LEU A 64 -40.01 -16.47 2.57
CA LEU A 64 -39.45 -15.89 3.79
C LEU A 64 -37.94 -16.17 3.89
N ALA A 65 -37.50 -17.40 3.58
CA ALA A 65 -36.09 -17.76 3.55
C ALA A 65 -35.30 -16.96 2.50
N LEU A 66 -35.86 -16.75 1.30
CA LEU A 66 -35.24 -15.93 0.26
C LEU A 66 -35.06 -14.47 0.70
N LEU A 67 -36.10 -13.87 1.29
CA LEU A 67 -36.03 -12.49 1.81
C LEU A 67 -35.04 -12.37 2.97
N ALA A 68 -35.02 -13.36 3.88
CA ALA A 68 -34.05 -13.40 4.98
C ALA A 68 -32.61 -13.52 4.47
N LEU A 69 -32.35 -14.39 3.50
CA LEU A 69 -31.03 -14.52 2.88
C LEU A 69 -30.63 -13.30 2.08
N ALA A 70 -31.57 -12.61 1.42
CA ALA A 70 -31.30 -11.34 0.74
C ALA A 70 -30.90 -10.25 1.74
N ALA A 71 -31.61 -10.13 2.87
CA ALA A 71 -31.25 -9.22 3.96
C ALA A 71 -29.86 -9.57 4.54
N LEU A 72 -29.58 -10.87 4.74
CA LEU A 72 -28.26 -11.33 5.19
C LEU A 72 -27.17 -11.02 4.15
N TRP A 73 -27.44 -11.20 2.86
CA TRP A 73 -26.51 -10.88 1.78
C TRP A 73 -26.17 -9.39 1.73
N LEU A 74 -27.15 -8.52 2.05
CA LEU A 74 -26.95 -7.07 2.21
C LEU A 74 -26.18 -6.72 3.48
N ALA A 75 -26.34 -7.48 4.57
CA ALA A 75 -25.61 -7.28 5.82
C ALA A 75 -24.12 -7.66 5.75
N GLN A 76 -23.70 -8.27 4.65
CA GLN A 76 -22.31 -8.64 4.36
C GLN A 76 -21.64 -9.43 5.50
N PRO A 77 -22.10 -10.66 5.77
CA PRO A 77 -21.51 -11.49 6.80
C PRO A 77 -20.10 -11.92 6.40
N VAL A 78 -19.21 -11.84 7.38
CA VAL A 78 -17.80 -12.17 7.26
C VAL A 78 -17.38 -13.14 8.35
N LEU A 79 -16.42 -14.00 8.01
CA LEU A 79 -15.72 -14.83 8.98
C LEU A 79 -14.36 -14.22 9.30
N LEU A 80 -14.04 -14.17 10.59
CA LEU A 80 -12.79 -13.69 11.14
C LEU A 80 -12.00 -14.87 11.71
N GLY A 81 -10.70 -14.91 11.46
CA GLY A 81 -9.81 -15.96 11.97
C GLY A 81 -10.04 -17.34 11.33
N THR A 82 -10.57 -17.39 10.09
CA THR A 82 -10.57 -18.61 9.26
C THR A 82 -9.20 -18.80 8.64
N GLY A 83 -8.25 -19.16 9.47
CA GLY A 83 -6.88 -19.32 9.06
C GLY A 83 -6.46 -20.77 8.94
N ASP A 84 -5.88 -21.10 7.80
CA ASP A 84 -5.15 -22.34 7.64
C ASP A 84 -3.93 -22.35 8.58
N LYS A 85 -3.73 -23.45 9.33
CA LYS A 85 -2.63 -23.58 10.29
C LYS A 85 -1.40 -24.23 9.68
N ASP A 86 -1.49 -24.59 8.41
CA ASP A 86 -0.43 -25.28 7.69
C ASP A 86 0.86 -24.44 7.66
N PRO A 87 2.03 -25.06 7.89
CA PRO A 87 3.30 -24.34 7.87
C PRO A 87 3.53 -23.60 6.55
N TYR A 88 3.88 -22.32 6.66
CA TYR A 88 4.17 -21.47 5.52
C TYR A 88 5.68 -21.21 5.43
N VAL A 89 6.26 -21.51 4.26
CA VAL A 89 7.69 -21.32 4.00
C VAL A 89 7.86 -20.23 2.93
N ALA A 90 8.40 -19.09 3.32
CA ALA A 90 8.73 -18.01 2.38
C ALA A 90 10.21 -18.04 2.05
N VAL A 91 10.55 -18.02 0.76
CA VAL A 91 11.94 -18.13 0.29
C VAL A 91 12.36 -16.83 -0.38
N ILE A 92 13.40 -16.20 0.13
CA ILE A 92 14.00 -15.02 -0.50
C ILE A 92 14.81 -15.48 -1.72
N PRO A 93 14.66 -14.81 -2.88
CA PRO A 93 15.44 -15.13 -4.07
C PRO A 93 16.95 -15.10 -3.80
N GLY A 94 17.67 -16.07 -4.36
CA GLY A 94 19.10 -16.25 -4.12
C GLY A 94 19.43 -17.18 -2.94
N ALA A 95 18.45 -17.59 -2.12
CA ALA A 95 18.63 -18.70 -1.18
C ALA A 95 18.59 -20.05 -1.91
N ARG A 96 19.41 -21.01 -1.47
CA ARG A 96 19.43 -22.38 -2.00
C ARG A 96 18.60 -23.32 -1.14
N VAL A 97 17.34 -23.50 -1.50
CA VAL A 97 16.44 -24.36 -0.73
C VAL A 97 16.67 -25.82 -1.09
N ASP A 98 16.87 -26.65 -0.06
CA ASP A 98 16.83 -28.10 -0.20
C ASP A 98 15.36 -28.57 -0.18
N PRO A 99 14.83 -29.16 -1.27
CA PRO A 99 13.45 -29.60 -1.34
C PRO A 99 13.10 -30.64 -0.26
N ALA A 100 14.07 -31.43 0.22
CA ALA A 100 13.85 -32.37 1.32
C ALA A 100 13.51 -31.68 2.66
N ARG A 101 13.92 -30.40 2.80
CA ARG A 101 13.71 -29.58 4.01
C ARG A 101 12.39 -28.80 3.98
N ILE A 102 11.77 -28.69 2.80
CA ILE A 102 10.47 -28.05 2.62
C ILE A 102 9.33 -29.00 3.05
N GLY A 103 9.50 -30.32 2.86
CA GLY A 103 8.47 -31.31 3.19
C GLY A 103 7.13 -30.99 2.50
N ASP A 104 6.02 -31.24 3.19
CA ASP A 104 4.66 -30.89 2.73
C ASP A 104 4.29 -29.42 2.98
N ALA A 105 5.23 -28.57 3.40
CA ALA A 105 4.94 -27.18 3.72
C ALA A 105 4.70 -26.35 2.45
N ARG A 106 3.82 -25.35 2.55
CA ARG A 106 3.48 -24.45 1.43
C ARG A 106 4.64 -23.49 1.18
N ALA A 107 5.51 -23.84 0.23
CA ALA A 107 6.65 -23.03 -0.14
C ALA A 107 6.33 -22.02 -1.24
N HIS A 108 6.68 -20.76 -0.98
CA HIS A 108 6.43 -19.64 -1.87
C HIS A 108 7.66 -18.73 -1.95
N TRP A 109 7.89 -18.14 -3.11
CA TRP A 109 8.90 -17.08 -3.26
C TRP A 109 8.42 -15.80 -2.56
N LEU A 110 9.35 -15.13 -1.87
CA LEU A 110 9.10 -13.81 -1.28
C LEU A 110 9.18 -12.73 -2.37
N ALA A 111 8.07 -12.58 -3.09
CA ALA A 111 7.86 -11.58 -4.14
C ALA A 111 6.39 -11.16 -4.18
N PRO A 112 6.05 -10.05 -4.87
CA PRO A 112 4.66 -9.62 -5.00
C PRO A 112 3.75 -10.76 -5.49
N GLY A 113 2.69 -11.05 -4.73
CA GLY A 113 1.74 -12.13 -5.02
C GLY A 113 2.16 -13.53 -4.56
N PHE A 114 3.32 -13.68 -3.92
CA PHE A 114 3.82 -14.93 -3.33
C PHE A 114 3.70 -16.16 -4.25
N PRO A 115 4.36 -16.15 -5.42
CA PRO A 115 4.27 -17.25 -6.37
C PRO A 115 4.83 -18.55 -5.75
N ASN A 116 4.33 -19.70 -6.23
CA ASN A 116 4.79 -21.01 -5.76
C ASN A 116 6.31 -21.17 -6.06
N ILE A 117 7.03 -21.84 -5.16
CA ILE A 117 8.47 -22.14 -5.32
C ILE A 117 8.81 -22.84 -6.64
N ASP A 118 7.88 -23.61 -7.21
CA ASP A 118 8.06 -24.31 -8.49
C ASP A 118 8.13 -23.37 -9.70
N GLN A 119 7.72 -22.10 -9.53
CA GLN A 119 7.82 -21.08 -10.56
C GLN A 119 9.25 -20.52 -10.64
N ALA A 120 9.57 -19.92 -11.78
CA ALA A 120 10.87 -19.27 -11.97
C ALA A 120 11.15 -18.24 -10.87
N PRO A 121 12.40 -18.16 -10.37
CA PRO A 121 12.74 -17.24 -9.30
C PRO A 121 12.52 -15.79 -9.75
N PRO A 122 11.85 -14.97 -8.92
CA PRO A 122 11.54 -13.60 -9.29
C PRO A 122 12.81 -12.77 -9.40
N THR A 123 12.85 -11.91 -10.41
CA THR A 123 14.00 -11.07 -10.74
C THR A 123 13.61 -9.60 -10.62
N GLY A 124 14.50 -8.76 -10.06
CA GLY A 124 14.30 -7.32 -9.94
C GLY A 124 14.40 -6.82 -8.49
N PRO A 125 14.14 -5.52 -8.28
CA PRO A 125 14.19 -4.92 -6.94
C PRO A 125 13.00 -5.42 -6.11
N LEU A 126 13.30 -6.08 -4.99
CA LEU A 126 12.29 -6.62 -4.08
C LEU A 126 12.33 -5.87 -2.76
N ALA A 127 11.19 -5.32 -2.35
CA ALA A 127 11.04 -4.69 -1.04
C ALA A 127 10.81 -5.76 0.04
N ILE A 128 11.88 -6.49 0.40
CA ILE A 128 11.85 -7.63 1.32
C ILE A 128 11.14 -7.27 2.62
N ALA A 129 11.48 -6.12 3.22
CA ALA A 129 10.87 -5.67 4.47
C ALA A 129 9.34 -5.53 4.36
N SER A 130 8.84 -4.92 3.29
CA SER A 130 7.41 -4.76 3.03
C SER A 130 6.70 -6.09 2.77
N LEU A 131 7.33 -7.00 2.02
CA LEU A 131 6.75 -8.31 1.72
C LEU A 131 6.65 -9.20 2.97
N VAL A 132 7.64 -9.15 3.87
CA VAL A 132 7.57 -9.86 5.15
C VAL A 132 6.46 -9.30 6.04
N ARG A 133 6.27 -7.97 6.08
CA ARG A 133 5.14 -7.36 6.80
C ARG A 133 3.80 -7.74 6.20
N GLN A 134 3.70 -7.81 4.87
CA GLN A 134 2.51 -8.27 4.18
C GLN A 134 2.18 -9.72 4.56
N LEU A 135 3.18 -10.63 4.58
CA LEU A 135 2.97 -12.00 5.06
C LEU A 135 2.51 -12.04 6.52
N ASP A 136 3.14 -11.25 7.40
CA ASP A 136 2.73 -11.18 8.81
C ASP A 136 1.28 -10.67 8.98
N ALA A 137 0.79 -9.88 8.02
CA ALA A 137 -0.57 -9.36 8.01
C ALA A 137 -1.63 -10.30 7.41
N GLU A 138 -1.29 -10.97 6.32
CA GLU A 138 -2.21 -11.84 5.59
C GLU A 138 -2.29 -13.24 6.21
N LEU A 139 -1.19 -13.73 6.79
CA LEU A 139 -1.18 -15.06 7.39
C LEU A 139 -1.97 -15.08 8.71
N PRO A 140 -2.67 -16.16 9.02
CA PRO A 140 -3.33 -16.32 10.30
C PRO A 140 -2.36 -16.31 11.48
N ALA A 141 -2.81 -15.84 12.64
CA ALA A 141 -1.97 -15.60 13.82
C ALA A 141 -1.21 -16.84 14.32
N ASN A 142 -1.77 -18.04 14.13
CA ASN A 142 -1.21 -19.30 14.61
C ASN A 142 -0.46 -20.09 13.53
N THR A 143 -0.28 -19.52 12.34
CA THR A 143 0.41 -20.18 11.23
C THR A 143 1.92 -20.06 11.44
N PRO A 144 2.67 -21.17 11.57
CA PRO A 144 4.11 -21.11 11.74
C PRO A 144 4.74 -20.63 10.43
N LEU A 145 5.51 -19.54 10.52
CA LEU A 145 6.19 -18.91 9.38
C LEU A 145 7.68 -19.18 9.45
N THR A 146 8.20 -19.84 8.42
CA THR A 146 9.64 -20.01 8.20
C THR A 146 10.06 -19.13 7.03
N ILE A 147 11.09 -18.30 7.22
CA ILE A 147 11.66 -17.50 6.13
C ILE A 147 13.07 -18.00 5.86
N VAL A 148 13.27 -18.49 4.64
CA VAL A 148 14.56 -18.98 4.14
C VAL A 148 15.24 -17.87 3.36
N THR A 149 16.45 -17.50 3.77
CA THR A 149 17.14 -16.30 3.29
C THR A 149 18.56 -16.61 2.81
N PRO A 150 19.07 -15.92 1.78
CA PRO A 150 20.49 -15.96 1.46
C PRO A 150 21.31 -15.26 2.55
N THR A 151 22.63 -15.44 2.56
CA THR A 151 23.54 -14.76 3.50
C THR A 151 23.50 -13.23 3.40
N ILE A 152 23.24 -12.70 2.20
CA ILE A 152 23.15 -11.27 1.93
C ILE A 152 21.81 -10.98 1.26
N ILE A 153 21.06 -10.06 1.86
CA ILE A 153 19.77 -9.58 1.35
C ILE A 153 19.88 -8.13 0.89
N GLU A 154 19.03 -7.76 -0.06
CA GLU A 154 18.83 -6.40 -0.56
C GLU A 154 17.37 -5.99 -0.35
N GLY A 155 17.10 -4.70 -0.16
CA GLY A 155 15.76 -4.20 0.13
C GLY A 155 15.38 -4.30 1.61
N ALA A 156 16.38 -4.31 2.49
CA ALA A 156 16.19 -4.13 3.92
C ALA A 156 15.89 -2.66 4.25
N ASP A 157 15.04 -2.46 5.26
CA ASP A 157 14.82 -1.16 5.88
C ASP A 157 15.98 -0.80 6.82
N ALA A 158 16.00 0.47 7.25
CA ALA A 158 17.00 0.99 8.19
C ALA A 158 16.88 0.43 9.64
N ASP A 159 15.86 -0.37 9.94
CA ASP A 159 15.67 -1.03 11.23
C ASP A 159 15.21 -2.49 11.04
N ARG A 160 15.45 -3.33 12.04
CA ARG A 160 15.03 -4.73 12.06
C ARG A 160 13.51 -4.82 12.10
N LEU A 161 12.99 -5.79 11.36
CA LEU A 161 11.55 -6.06 11.33
C LEU A 161 11.05 -6.47 12.72
N ARG A 162 9.95 -5.87 13.18
CA ARG A 162 9.21 -6.30 14.37
C ARG A 162 7.89 -6.93 13.93
N LEU A 163 7.77 -8.24 14.09
CA LEU A 163 6.61 -9.00 13.64
C LEU A 163 5.72 -9.40 14.82
N SER A 164 4.45 -9.62 14.51
CA SER A 164 3.46 -10.05 15.49
C SER A 164 3.64 -11.51 15.93
N ARG A 165 4.28 -12.32 15.08
CA ARG A 165 4.57 -13.73 15.32
C ARG A 165 6.07 -14.01 15.43
N ARG A 166 6.41 -15.14 16.03
CA ARG A 166 7.77 -15.68 15.98
C ARG A 166 8.01 -16.28 14.60
N VAL A 167 9.09 -15.85 13.95
CA VAL A 167 9.51 -16.36 12.64
C VAL A 167 10.75 -17.20 12.79
N THR A 168 10.75 -18.38 12.15
CA THR A 168 11.94 -19.20 12.01
C THR A 168 12.78 -18.64 10.87
N TRP A 169 13.84 -17.92 11.20
CA TRP A 169 14.75 -17.32 10.22
C TRP A 169 15.89 -18.30 9.90
N GLN A 170 15.93 -18.81 8.67
CA GLN A 170 16.96 -19.74 8.21
C GLN A 170 17.86 -19.07 7.20
N VAL A 171 19.14 -18.90 7.54
CA VAL A 171 20.15 -18.37 6.63
C VAL A 171 20.78 -19.54 5.88
N GLN A 172 20.77 -19.47 4.55
CA GLN A 172 21.35 -20.47 3.65
C GLN A 172 22.42 -19.84 2.76
N PRO A 173 23.38 -20.64 2.28
CA PRO A 173 24.39 -20.18 1.34
C PRO A 173 23.75 -19.60 0.08
N GLY A 174 24.22 -18.42 -0.32
CA GLY A 174 23.66 -17.66 -1.43
C GLY A 174 23.69 -16.16 -1.14
N ALA A 175 23.51 -15.35 -2.17
CA ALA A 175 23.43 -13.90 -2.06
C ALA A 175 22.44 -13.38 -3.09
N MET A 176 21.63 -12.39 -2.71
CA MET A 176 20.91 -11.61 -3.71
C MET A 176 21.91 -10.91 -4.65
N PRO A 177 21.60 -10.83 -5.95
CA PRO A 177 22.42 -10.10 -6.89
C PRO A 177 22.61 -8.68 -6.38
N ALA A 178 23.85 -8.18 -6.37
CA ALA A 178 24.11 -6.81 -5.99
C ALA A 178 23.36 -5.86 -6.94
N PRO A 179 22.82 -4.73 -6.45
CA PRO A 179 22.29 -3.72 -7.34
C PRO A 179 23.40 -3.30 -8.28
N ARG A 180 23.13 -3.31 -9.60
CA ARG A 180 24.05 -2.71 -10.57
C ARG A 180 24.13 -1.23 -10.24
N THR A 181 25.19 -0.84 -9.53
CA THR A 181 25.49 0.56 -9.29
C THR A 181 25.96 1.13 -10.63
N ALA A 182 25.03 1.72 -11.39
CA ALA A 182 25.43 2.53 -12.52
C ALA A 182 26.34 3.64 -11.98
N PRO A 183 27.47 3.95 -12.65
CA PRO A 183 28.30 5.06 -12.25
C PRO A 183 27.43 6.31 -12.22
N ILE A 184 27.35 6.96 -11.05
CA ILE A 184 26.59 8.19 -10.89
C ILE A 184 27.21 9.20 -11.86
N PRO A 185 26.44 9.75 -12.82
CA PRO A 185 26.97 10.74 -13.74
C PRO A 185 27.50 11.94 -12.98
N ALA A 186 28.48 12.64 -13.55
CA ALA A 186 28.96 13.89 -13.00
C ALA A 186 27.77 14.89 -12.97
N PRO A 187 27.46 15.52 -11.82
CA PRO A 187 26.33 16.42 -11.74
C PRO A 187 26.57 17.65 -12.61
N ARG A 188 25.51 18.13 -13.24
CA ARG A 188 25.48 19.40 -13.97
C ARG A 188 24.89 20.44 -13.05
N ILE A 189 25.63 21.52 -12.79
CA ILE A 189 25.20 22.55 -11.86
C ILE A 189 24.91 23.84 -12.63
N ALA A 190 23.93 24.59 -12.15
CA ALA A 190 23.66 25.94 -12.62
C ALA A 190 24.05 26.94 -11.53
N ILE A 191 24.67 28.05 -11.91
CA ILE A 191 25.06 29.12 -10.99
C ILE A 191 24.44 30.43 -11.45
N ARG A 192 23.79 31.14 -10.53
CA ARG A 192 23.24 32.48 -10.71
C ARG A 192 23.77 33.33 -9.57
N ALA A 193 24.57 34.35 -9.89
CA ALA A 193 25.27 35.13 -8.88
C ALA A 193 25.23 36.63 -9.16
N ASP A 194 25.29 37.43 -8.09
CA ASP A 194 25.64 38.85 -8.18
C ASP A 194 27.16 39.07 -8.11
N THR A 195 27.58 40.33 -8.25
CA THR A 195 28.99 40.71 -8.20
C THR A 195 29.59 40.58 -6.79
N ALA A 196 28.78 40.72 -5.73
CA ALA A 196 29.24 40.62 -4.35
C ALA A 196 29.64 39.17 -3.97
N HIS A 197 29.01 38.18 -4.60
CA HIS A 197 29.27 36.76 -4.36
C HIS A 197 30.27 36.13 -5.33
N ALA A 198 30.84 36.91 -6.27
CA ALA A 198 31.75 36.42 -7.30
C ALA A 198 32.98 35.67 -6.74
N GLY A 199 33.49 36.05 -5.57
CA GLY A 199 34.63 35.37 -4.93
C GLY A 199 34.38 33.90 -4.60
N GLY A 200 33.12 33.53 -4.28
CA GLY A 200 32.73 32.16 -3.98
C GLY A 200 32.56 31.27 -5.21
N LEU A 201 32.39 31.88 -6.40
CA LEU A 201 32.13 31.15 -7.64
C LEU A 201 33.34 30.31 -8.05
N LEU A 202 34.57 30.82 -7.86
CA LEU A 202 35.78 30.11 -8.26
C LEU A 202 35.88 28.72 -7.63
N TYR A 203 35.48 28.58 -6.36
CA TYR A 203 35.45 27.27 -5.68
C TYR A 203 34.39 26.33 -6.27
N LEU A 204 33.21 26.85 -6.58
CA LEU A 204 32.13 26.06 -7.21
C LEU A 204 32.52 25.61 -8.63
N LEU A 205 33.16 26.50 -9.39
CA LEU A 205 33.68 26.21 -10.73
C LEU A 205 34.78 25.15 -10.68
N ALA A 206 35.74 25.30 -9.77
CA ALA A 206 36.81 24.33 -9.57
C ALA A 206 36.26 22.95 -9.16
N ALA A 207 35.29 22.92 -8.24
CA ALA A 207 34.62 21.69 -7.84
C ALA A 207 33.89 21.03 -9.03
N ALA A 208 33.13 21.81 -9.81
CA ALA A 208 32.43 21.32 -10.99
C ALA A 208 33.37 20.73 -12.05
N GLN A 209 34.53 21.37 -12.26
CA GLN A 209 35.55 20.91 -13.19
C GLN A 209 36.21 19.61 -12.71
N SER A 210 36.43 19.45 -11.40
CA SER A 210 37.02 18.22 -10.83
C SER A 210 36.14 16.97 -10.99
N TRP A 211 34.83 17.15 -11.17
CA TRP A 211 33.91 16.02 -11.37
C TRP A 211 33.93 15.47 -12.79
N GLN A 212 34.47 16.22 -13.75
CA GLN A 212 34.53 15.78 -15.14
C GLN A 212 35.75 14.88 -15.38
N PRO A 213 35.66 13.96 -16.37
CA PRO A 213 36.83 13.23 -16.83
C PRO A 213 37.94 14.18 -17.31
N PRO A 214 39.22 13.80 -17.20
CA PRO A 214 40.33 14.58 -17.73
C PRO A 214 40.10 14.98 -19.19
N GLY A 215 40.29 16.27 -19.51
CA GLY A 215 40.14 16.80 -20.87
C GLY A 215 38.71 17.14 -21.30
N LYS A 216 37.69 16.95 -20.45
CA LYS A 216 36.32 17.44 -20.72
C LYS A 216 36.02 18.72 -19.92
N PRO A 217 35.40 19.74 -20.55
CA PRO A 217 35.01 20.96 -19.83
C PRO A 217 33.88 20.66 -18.83
N ALA A 218 33.86 21.39 -17.72
CA ALA A 218 32.76 21.39 -16.75
C ALA A 218 31.42 21.63 -17.46
N ALA A 219 30.46 20.72 -17.26
CA ALA A 219 29.09 20.92 -17.72
C ALA A 219 28.37 21.86 -16.74
N LEU A 220 28.51 23.15 -17.01
CA LEU A 220 28.10 24.25 -16.16
C LEU A 220 27.21 25.24 -16.93
N ASP A 221 26.12 25.67 -16.29
CA ASP A 221 25.32 26.80 -16.73
C ASP A 221 25.52 27.97 -15.74
N SER A 222 26.39 28.93 -16.05
CA SER A 222 26.62 30.12 -15.22
C SER A 222 26.10 31.38 -15.90
N GLY A 223 25.39 32.23 -15.15
CA GLY A 223 24.87 33.50 -15.66
C GLY A 223 24.46 34.49 -14.56
N PRO A 224 24.02 35.71 -14.93
CA PRO A 224 23.48 36.69 -13.99
C PRO A 224 22.18 36.20 -13.35
N LEU A 225 21.72 36.85 -12.27
CA LEU A 225 20.45 36.52 -11.59
C LEU A 225 19.22 36.58 -12.51
N THR A 226 19.29 37.31 -13.64
CA THR A 226 18.20 37.43 -14.63
C THR A 226 18.19 36.31 -15.68
N ALA A 227 19.20 35.45 -15.71
CA ALA A 227 19.25 34.34 -16.65
C ALA A 227 18.13 33.31 -16.37
N PRO A 228 17.67 32.58 -17.40
CA PRO A 228 16.57 31.62 -17.26
C PRO A 228 16.86 30.54 -16.20
N MET A 229 15.80 29.99 -15.60
CA MET A 229 15.93 28.89 -14.65
C MET A 229 16.40 27.62 -15.36
N PRO A 230 17.28 26.83 -14.74
CA PRO A 230 17.78 25.59 -15.34
C PRO A 230 16.70 24.49 -15.32
N PRO A 231 16.92 23.38 -16.04
CA PRO A 231 16.15 22.15 -15.88
C PRO A 231 16.12 21.65 -14.41
N ILE A 232 15.03 20.99 -14.00
CA ILE A 232 14.79 20.56 -12.60
C ILE A 232 15.84 19.54 -12.10
N ASP A 233 16.43 18.76 -13.00
CA ASP A 233 17.49 17.78 -12.70
C ASP A 233 18.85 18.44 -12.38
N GLN A 234 18.99 19.75 -12.60
CA GLN A 234 20.21 20.49 -12.33
C GLN A 234 20.08 21.31 -11.04
N PRO A 235 20.90 21.04 -10.01
CA PRO A 235 20.94 21.87 -8.82
C PRO A 235 21.39 23.30 -9.15
N LEU A 236 20.66 24.27 -8.60
CA LEU A 236 20.86 25.71 -8.82
C LEU A 236 21.56 26.33 -7.62
N PHE A 237 22.76 26.87 -7.80
CA PHE A 237 23.42 27.74 -6.84
C PHE A 237 22.96 29.18 -7.06
N TRP A 238 22.12 29.67 -6.17
CA TRP A 238 21.61 31.04 -6.17
C TRP A 238 22.39 31.89 -5.16
N MET A 239 23.42 32.56 -5.66
CA MET A 239 24.38 33.33 -4.88
C MET A 239 24.01 34.83 -4.92
N SER A 240 22.96 35.18 -4.16
CA SER A 240 22.56 36.57 -3.95
C SER A 240 22.11 36.80 -2.51
N SER A 241 22.20 38.05 -2.08
CA SER A 241 21.61 38.51 -0.82
C SER A 241 20.09 38.76 -0.95
N GLY A 242 19.41 38.94 0.19
CA GLY A 242 18.04 39.45 0.23
C GLY A 242 16.96 38.39 0.47
N THR A 243 15.84 38.49 -0.22
CA THR A 243 14.71 37.55 -0.12
C THR A 243 14.63 36.67 -1.36
N LEU A 244 14.25 35.40 -1.18
CA LEU A 244 14.16 34.44 -2.27
C LEU A 244 13.14 34.89 -3.34
N PRO A 245 13.53 35.05 -4.62
CA PRO A 245 12.60 35.47 -5.67
C PRO A 245 11.53 34.42 -5.98
N ASP A 246 10.32 34.87 -6.33
CA ASP A 246 9.17 34.00 -6.66
C ASP A 246 9.45 33.02 -7.81
N ALA A 247 10.33 33.41 -8.75
CA ALA A 247 10.75 32.53 -9.84
C ALA A 247 11.50 31.30 -9.34
N VAL A 248 12.41 31.48 -8.37
CA VAL A 248 13.16 30.38 -7.74
C VAL A 248 12.22 29.57 -6.86
N THR A 249 11.32 30.22 -6.12
CA THR A 249 10.32 29.54 -5.28
C THR A 249 9.46 28.58 -6.10
N ARG A 250 8.85 29.06 -7.20
CA ARG A 250 8.04 28.24 -8.10
C ARG A 250 8.82 27.10 -8.74
N TRP A 251 10.09 27.34 -9.08
CA TRP A 251 10.96 26.31 -9.67
C TRP A 251 11.28 25.19 -8.68
N VAL A 252 11.58 25.53 -7.42
CA VAL A 252 11.82 24.54 -6.36
C VAL A 252 10.54 23.78 -6.02
N ASP A 253 9.38 24.45 -5.98
CA ASP A 253 8.10 23.77 -5.77
C ASP A 253 7.82 22.71 -6.85
N GLY A 254 8.30 22.95 -8.08
CA GLY A 254 8.23 22.02 -9.20
C GLY A 254 9.13 20.78 -9.06
N GLY A 255 10.08 20.76 -8.12
CA GLY A 255 11.01 19.65 -7.91
C GLY A 255 12.49 20.05 -7.91
N GLY A 256 12.81 21.31 -8.18
CA GLY A 256 14.20 21.79 -8.26
C GLY A 256 14.93 21.76 -6.92
N GLN A 257 16.26 21.67 -6.96
CA GLN A 257 17.12 21.81 -5.79
C GLN A 257 17.87 23.14 -5.86
N ALA A 258 17.65 24.05 -4.91
CA ALA A 258 18.37 25.33 -4.86
C ALA A 258 19.31 25.40 -3.64
N ILE A 259 20.54 25.85 -3.87
CA ILE A 259 21.56 26.14 -2.86
C ILE A 259 21.70 27.66 -2.76
N LEU A 260 21.38 28.22 -1.60
CA LEU A 260 21.29 29.65 -1.34
C LEU A 260 22.51 30.15 -0.57
N ALA A 261 22.92 31.38 -0.87
CA ALA A 261 23.94 32.11 -0.11
C ALA A 261 23.53 32.30 1.37
N ALA A 262 24.52 32.58 2.22
CA ALA A 262 24.32 32.63 3.67
C ALA A 262 23.47 33.82 4.13
N ASP A 263 23.50 34.91 3.38
CA ASP A 263 22.77 36.15 3.60
C ASP A 263 21.39 36.17 2.92
N MET A 264 21.01 35.10 2.21
CA MET A 264 19.67 34.91 1.66
C MET A 264 18.67 34.51 2.75
N ARG A 265 17.55 35.23 2.83
CA ARG A 265 16.44 34.92 3.74
C ARG A 265 15.57 33.85 3.11
N MET A 266 15.56 32.66 3.74
CA MET A 266 14.60 31.61 3.41
C MET A 266 13.21 31.96 3.93
N PRO A 267 12.15 31.49 3.24
CA PRO A 267 10.80 31.45 3.81
C PRO A 267 10.80 30.75 5.19
N PRO A 268 9.85 31.06 6.09
CA PRO A 268 9.75 30.42 7.40
C PRO A 268 9.46 28.92 7.29
N GLY A 269 10.00 28.12 8.21
CA GLY A 269 9.78 26.67 8.29
C GLY A 269 10.94 25.92 8.93
N GLU A 270 10.72 24.63 9.21
CA GLU A 270 11.70 23.76 9.87
C GLU A 270 12.89 23.45 8.94
N THR A 271 14.09 23.48 9.50
CA THR A 271 15.34 23.23 8.77
C THR A 271 16.19 22.21 9.52
N VAL A 272 16.89 21.36 8.78
CA VAL A 272 17.72 20.29 9.31
C VAL A 272 19.18 20.54 8.90
N PRO A 273 20.17 20.44 9.80
CA PRO A 273 21.57 20.54 9.42
C PRO A 273 21.97 19.34 8.56
N ILE A 274 22.51 19.59 7.35
CA ILE A 274 22.88 18.52 6.40
C ILE A 274 24.37 18.49 6.04
N TRP A 275 25.12 19.52 6.43
CA TRP A 275 26.56 19.57 6.20
C TRP A 275 27.27 20.21 7.39
N ARG A 276 28.34 19.58 7.86
CA ARG A 276 29.19 20.06 8.94
C ARG A 276 30.65 20.07 8.51
N ASP A 277 31.43 20.95 9.12
CA ASP A 277 32.89 20.91 9.07
C ASP A 277 33.45 19.84 10.03
N ASP A 278 34.77 19.68 10.00
CA ASP A 278 35.49 18.69 10.81
C ASP A 278 35.45 19.02 12.32
N GLN A 279 35.13 20.27 12.68
CA GLN A 279 34.89 20.73 14.05
C GLN A 279 33.42 20.57 14.47
N GLY A 280 32.57 19.98 13.60
CA GLY A 280 31.16 19.73 13.87
C GLY A 280 30.24 20.96 13.72
N GLN A 281 30.75 22.11 13.29
CA GLN A 281 29.95 23.30 13.03
C GLN A 281 29.12 23.11 11.76
N VAL A 282 27.88 23.59 11.78
CA VAL A 282 26.97 23.45 10.64
C VAL A 282 27.37 24.42 9.53
N LEU A 283 27.64 23.90 8.34
CA LEU A 283 27.94 24.67 7.12
C LEU A 283 26.71 24.86 6.22
N ALA A 284 25.72 23.95 6.28
CA ALA A 284 24.49 24.07 5.53
C ALA A 284 23.27 23.47 6.25
N HIS A 285 22.15 24.17 6.13
CA HIS A 285 20.83 23.67 6.51
C HIS A 285 20.03 23.34 5.26
N ALA A 286 19.19 22.31 5.32
CA ALA A 286 18.24 22.02 4.26
C ALA A 286 16.81 21.95 4.78
N ARG A 287 15.88 22.17 3.87
CA ARG A 287 14.46 21.96 4.09
C ARG A 287 13.78 21.47 2.81
N PRO A 288 12.76 20.62 2.94
CA PRO A 288 11.86 20.35 1.82
C PRO A 288 11.03 21.60 1.49
N MET A 289 10.75 21.80 0.20
CA MET A 289 9.81 22.83 -0.29
C MET A 289 9.13 22.33 -1.56
N GLY A 290 7.80 22.19 -1.50
CA GLY A 290 7.01 21.54 -2.56
C GLY A 290 7.54 20.14 -2.87
N LYS A 291 7.87 19.88 -4.15
CA LYS A 291 8.51 18.62 -4.59
C LYS A 291 10.05 18.67 -4.54
N GLY A 292 10.64 19.83 -4.26
CA GLY A 292 12.07 20.08 -4.30
C GLY A 292 12.68 20.28 -2.91
N ARG A 293 13.90 20.85 -2.90
CA ARG A 293 14.67 21.08 -1.67
C ARG A 293 15.41 22.40 -1.72
N LEU A 294 15.33 23.18 -0.64
CA LEU A 294 16.20 24.33 -0.41
C LEU A 294 17.34 23.94 0.53
N ILE A 295 18.54 24.38 0.18
CA ILE A 295 19.74 24.25 1.00
C ILE A 295 20.28 25.67 1.20
N ARG A 296 20.51 26.11 2.44
CA ARG A 296 21.11 27.42 2.73
C ARG A 296 22.44 27.21 3.43
N LEU A 297 23.48 27.88 2.94
CA LEU A 297 24.79 27.92 3.59
C LEU A 297 24.72 28.77 4.87
N THR A 298 25.48 28.43 5.90
CA THR A 298 25.54 29.23 7.14
C THR A 298 26.57 30.35 7.07
N ARG A 299 27.56 30.21 6.17
CA ARG A 299 28.67 31.14 5.98
C ARG A 299 28.90 31.38 4.48
N PRO A 300 29.38 32.56 4.06
CA PRO A 300 29.80 32.83 2.69
C PRO A 300 30.93 31.89 2.26
N LEU A 301 30.97 31.58 0.96
CA LEU A 301 31.97 30.73 0.33
C LEU A 301 33.32 31.46 0.18
N VAL A 302 33.96 31.78 1.31
CA VAL A 302 35.27 32.42 1.39
C VAL A 302 36.17 31.57 2.28
N ALA A 303 37.41 31.33 1.84
CA ALA A 303 38.35 30.43 2.53
C ALA A 303 38.64 30.84 3.98
N SER A 304 38.56 32.13 4.33
CA SER A 304 38.73 32.60 5.71
C SER A 304 37.59 32.19 6.65
N GLN A 305 36.39 31.90 6.13
CA GLN A 305 35.22 31.51 6.92
C GLN A 305 34.88 30.03 6.82
N ILE A 306 35.25 29.41 5.68
CA ILE A 306 35.12 27.99 5.40
C ILE A 306 36.49 27.49 4.91
N PRO A 307 37.41 27.12 5.82
CA PRO A 307 38.72 26.58 5.44
C PRO A 307 38.63 25.32 4.57
N LEU A 308 37.57 24.53 4.76
CA LEU A 308 37.23 23.35 3.97
C LEU A 308 37.25 23.60 2.45
N LEU A 309 37.01 24.83 1.98
CA LEU A 309 37.06 25.17 0.54
C LEU A 309 38.43 24.92 -0.11
N LEU A 310 39.50 24.90 0.69
CA LEU A 310 40.87 24.66 0.22
C LEU A 310 41.31 23.19 0.37
N GLU A 311 40.48 22.36 1.00
CA GLU A 311 40.79 20.95 1.22
C GLU A 311 40.52 20.11 -0.03
N ALA A 312 41.29 19.05 -0.22
CA ALA A 312 41.23 18.20 -1.41
C ALA A 312 39.89 17.43 -1.53
N ASP A 313 39.17 17.25 -0.42
CA ASP A 313 37.92 16.51 -0.36
C ASP A 313 36.68 17.38 -0.59
N PHE A 314 36.82 18.72 -0.64
CA PHE A 314 35.71 19.65 -0.84
C PHE A 314 34.84 19.33 -2.05
N PRO A 315 35.39 19.06 -3.25
CA PRO A 315 34.55 18.72 -4.40
C PRO A 315 33.73 17.44 -4.18
N THR A 316 34.28 16.47 -3.45
CA THR A 316 33.59 15.21 -3.11
C THR A 316 32.46 15.46 -2.12
N ARG A 317 32.70 16.27 -1.08
CA ARG A 317 31.67 16.66 -0.09
C ARG A 317 30.56 17.49 -0.74
N LEU A 318 30.89 18.44 -1.60
CA LEU A 318 29.91 19.24 -2.34
C LEU A 318 29.07 18.37 -3.28
N ARG A 319 29.69 17.40 -3.96
CA ARG A 319 28.96 16.44 -4.81
C ARG A 319 27.96 15.61 -4.00
N ALA A 320 28.36 15.14 -2.81
CA ALA A 320 27.49 14.38 -1.91
C ALA A 320 26.32 15.23 -1.39
N LEU A 321 26.51 16.55 -1.24
CA LEU A 321 25.46 17.47 -0.81
C LEU A 321 24.33 17.61 -1.85
N ILE A 322 24.70 17.69 -3.13
CA ILE A 322 23.77 17.95 -4.24
C ILE A 322 23.21 16.67 -4.87
N THR A 323 23.94 15.56 -4.76
CA THR A 323 23.50 14.26 -5.31
C THR A 323 22.67 13.51 -4.26
N ALA A 324 21.51 12.99 -4.65
CA ALA A 324 20.77 12.06 -3.79
C ALA A 324 21.61 10.78 -3.59
N GLN A 325 22.04 10.53 -2.36
CA GLN A 325 22.72 9.29 -2.04
C GLN A 325 21.69 8.15 -1.98
N PRO A 326 21.95 7.00 -2.62
CA PRO A 326 21.08 5.84 -2.48
C PRO A 326 21.06 5.42 -1.01
N THR A 327 19.87 5.16 -0.46
CA THR A 327 19.75 4.64 0.90
C THR A 327 20.36 3.23 0.95
N PRO A 328 21.25 2.95 1.92
CA PRO A 328 21.80 1.62 2.07
C PRO A 328 20.66 0.64 2.41
N SER A 329 20.46 -0.36 1.55
CA SER A 329 19.39 -1.36 1.69
C SER A 329 19.93 -2.80 1.71
N ARG A 330 21.25 -2.95 1.70
CA ARG A 330 21.94 -4.25 1.66
C ARG A 330 22.51 -4.58 3.03
N VAL A 331 22.21 -5.77 3.54
CA VAL A 331 22.58 -6.18 4.89
C VAL A 331 22.83 -7.69 4.95
N ALA A 332 23.65 -8.12 5.92
CA ALA A 332 23.80 -9.53 6.25
C ALA A 332 22.48 -10.06 6.84
N ALA A 333 21.99 -11.18 6.32
CA ALA A 333 20.70 -11.73 6.77
C ALA A 333 20.72 -12.14 8.26
N ALA A 334 21.88 -12.50 8.81
CA ALA A 334 22.02 -12.82 10.23
C ALA A 334 21.67 -11.63 11.14
N ASP A 335 22.08 -10.42 10.76
CA ASP A 335 21.85 -9.20 11.53
C ASP A 335 20.44 -8.63 11.35
N TYR A 336 19.78 -9.00 10.24
CA TYR A 336 18.43 -8.53 9.89
C TYR A 336 17.30 -9.46 10.37
N ALA A 337 17.61 -10.50 11.16
CA ALA A 337 16.60 -11.44 11.65
C ALA A 337 15.45 -10.70 12.38
N PRO A 338 14.17 -11.02 12.11
CA PRO A 338 13.04 -10.32 12.71
C PRO A 338 12.99 -10.47 14.24
N LEU A 339 12.55 -9.41 14.91
CA LEU A 339 12.22 -9.38 16.32
C LEU A 339 10.73 -9.64 16.52
N THR A 340 10.36 -10.21 17.67
CA THR A 340 8.96 -10.34 18.11
C THR A 340 8.49 -9.10 18.84
N GLY A 341 7.17 -8.89 18.91
CA GLY A 341 6.55 -7.78 19.63
C GLY A 341 6.06 -6.65 18.73
N GLY A 342 5.93 -6.90 17.43
CA GLY A 342 5.15 -6.05 16.54
C GLY A 342 3.66 -6.13 16.88
N ARG A 343 2.91 -5.06 16.57
CA ARG A 343 1.45 -5.07 16.71
C ARG A 343 0.87 -6.08 15.72
N ALA A 344 0.06 -7.02 16.22
CA ALA A 344 -0.71 -7.92 15.36
C ALA A 344 -1.68 -7.11 14.49
N PRO A 345 -1.53 -7.14 13.16
CA PRO A 345 -2.51 -6.52 12.27
C PRO A 345 -3.83 -7.30 12.30
N ASP A 346 -4.94 -6.59 12.10
CA ASP A 346 -6.26 -7.19 12.00
C ASP A 346 -6.33 -8.02 10.72
N GLN A 347 -6.66 -9.31 10.84
CA GLN A 347 -6.76 -10.19 9.69
C GLN A 347 -7.90 -9.75 8.76
N PRO A 348 -7.70 -9.81 7.43
CA PRO A 348 -8.74 -9.45 6.49
C PRO A 348 -9.96 -10.37 6.66
N PRO A 349 -11.18 -9.81 6.79
CA PRO A 349 -12.39 -10.59 6.96
C PRO A 349 -12.73 -11.39 5.69
N ARG A 350 -13.05 -12.68 5.82
CA ARG A 350 -13.43 -13.55 4.69
C ARG A 350 -14.92 -13.38 4.38
N PRO A 351 -15.31 -12.88 3.19
CA PRO A 351 -16.72 -12.63 2.87
C PRO A 351 -17.48 -13.93 2.60
N LEU A 352 -18.68 -14.06 3.19
CA LEU A 352 -19.61 -15.18 2.94
C LEU A 352 -20.60 -14.91 1.79
N ARG A 353 -20.62 -13.69 1.24
CA ARG A 353 -21.51 -13.28 0.14
C ARG A 353 -21.52 -14.21 -1.08
N PRO A 354 -20.38 -14.74 -1.60
CA PRO A 354 -20.43 -15.62 -2.77
C PRO A 354 -21.13 -16.95 -2.48
N MET A 355 -20.90 -17.55 -1.31
CA MET A 355 -21.60 -18.78 -0.90
C MET A 355 -23.09 -18.51 -0.69
N LEU A 356 -23.44 -17.37 -0.08
CA LEU A 356 -24.84 -16.95 0.08
C LEU A 356 -25.53 -16.71 -1.27
N ALA A 357 -24.83 -16.15 -2.27
CA ALA A 357 -25.40 -15.94 -3.60
C ALA A 357 -25.79 -17.26 -4.28
N VAL A 358 -24.94 -18.28 -4.18
CA VAL A 358 -25.25 -19.64 -4.68
C VAL A 358 -26.44 -20.23 -3.95
N LEU A 359 -26.48 -20.10 -2.61
CA LEU A 359 -27.60 -20.59 -1.80
C LEU A 359 -28.93 -19.90 -2.16
N VAL A 360 -28.90 -18.58 -2.35
CA VAL A 360 -30.07 -17.79 -2.79
C VAL A 360 -30.55 -18.25 -4.17
N ALA A 361 -29.63 -18.46 -5.13
CA ALA A 361 -29.98 -18.94 -6.46
C ALA A 361 -30.63 -20.33 -6.42
N LEU A 362 -30.09 -21.26 -5.64
CA LEU A 362 -30.66 -22.61 -5.46
C LEU A 362 -32.06 -22.56 -4.85
N LEU A 363 -32.26 -21.74 -3.81
CA LEU A 363 -33.58 -21.57 -3.19
C LEU A 363 -34.58 -20.90 -4.14
N LEU A 364 -34.13 -19.97 -4.98
CA LEU A 364 -34.98 -19.33 -5.99
C LEU A 364 -35.42 -20.32 -7.07
N LEU A 365 -34.51 -21.21 -7.51
CA LEU A 365 -34.88 -22.31 -8.42
C LEU A 365 -35.88 -23.27 -7.78
N ALA A 366 -35.66 -23.64 -6.51
CA ALA A 366 -36.61 -24.46 -5.75
C ALA A 366 -37.99 -23.77 -5.64
N GLU A 367 -38.00 -22.44 -5.45
CA GLU A 367 -39.23 -21.66 -5.33
C GLU A 367 -39.97 -21.61 -6.65
N ARG A 368 -39.27 -21.32 -7.75
CA ARG A 368 -39.84 -21.33 -9.09
C ARG A 368 -40.38 -22.70 -9.47
N TRP A 369 -39.67 -23.77 -9.12
CA TRP A 369 -40.14 -25.14 -9.38
C TRP A 369 -41.40 -25.48 -8.58
N LEU A 370 -41.44 -25.15 -7.28
CA LEU A 370 -42.62 -25.38 -6.46
C LEU A 370 -43.81 -24.52 -6.90
N ALA A 371 -43.57 -23.27 -7.33
CA ALA A 371 -44.61 -22.37 -7.81
C ALA A 371 -45.19 -22.78 -9.18
N THR A 372 -44.42 -23.47 -10.01
CA THR A 372 -44.82 -23.91 -11.37
C THR A 372 -45.31 -25.36 -11.42
N ARG A 373 -45.26 -26.10 -10.31
CA ARG A 373 -45.74 -27.49 -10.24
C ARG A 373 -47.24 -27.57 -10.51
N ARG A 374 -47.61 -28.41 -11.49
CA ARG A 374 -48.99 -28.68 -11.92
C ARG A 374 -49.88 -29.32 -10.84
N SER A 375 -49.31 -29.81 -9.74
CA SER A 375 -50.06 -30.32 -8.58
C SER A 375 -50.57 -29.20 -7.68
N ARG A 376 -50.57 -27.95 -8.16
CA ARG A 376 -51.26 -26.86 -7.48
C ARG A 376 -52.72 -27.28 -7.39
N SER A 377 -53.14 -27.74 -6.21
CA SER A 377 -54.56 -27.94 -5.94
C SER A 377 -55.21 -26.62 -6.28
N ILE A 378 -56.08 -26.62 -7.31
CA ILE A 378 -57.01 -25.54 -7.52
C ILE A 378 -57.69 -25.38 -6.16
N ALA A 379 -57.42 -24.26 -5.50
CA ALA A 379 -58.01 -23.99 -4.20
C ALA A 379 -59.53 -24.10 -4.37
N PRO A 380 -60.22 -24.99 -3.63
CA PRO A 380 -61.67 -25.07 -3.70
C PRO A 380 -62.35 -23.85 -3.07
#